data_AF-A0A250J1S2-F1
#
_entry.id   AF-A0A250J1S2-F1
#
_cell.length_a   1.000
_cell.length_b   1.000
_cell.length_c   1.000
_cell.angle_alpha   90.00
_cell.angle_beta   90.00
_cell.angle_gamma   90.00
#
_symmetry.space_group_name_H-M   'P 1'
#
loop_
_entity.id
_entity.type
_entity.pdbx_description
1 polymer ?
#
loop_
_entity_poly.entity_id
_entity_poly.type
_entity_poly.pdbx_seq_one_letter_code
_entity_poly.pdbx_strand_id
1 'polypeptide(L)'
;MKPPVTSLLLLVSLCLAAPSAFAGDSAVFVSQTVPTSLTTGEVRTVSVTMRNNGTTTWTRNGELGYKLGSQNPQDNYRWFYNRIYLDAGESVGPGQSKTFTFDITAPSTPGTYNFQWRMLQEKVAWFGDFSPNVTIQVAAPVPHNAQFVTQSVPTTLVAGQSASVSVTMKNIGTNVWTAAAGYKLGSQNPQDNLTWGIGRVDLAPQESIRPNEQKTFTFNITAPSTPGTYHFQWRMLQEDYIWFGDFSPNVAYPLPVTLCPGVSVVPDGLSDLGPSLQTCIDNTPSGGTLELPPGTYGLATQVRINKPFTLRTRGLENSAANCEEPGIHCAVLKALPSFNAKVGGFLAAEATQYVTFDHLILDGNRAARLGTTAASQCPLGSDNNRWGFNAKMGDCTFCRFTHSVSKNALCGTALEFRGNDGTITNSVFRSNGQNSVPGMWADGLTIHFSDRATVTHNTFVDNSDVALILGGGQNAVVTHNRISQPGQVAFAGLMLDNFNTPEWGNFTGAVVSDNTIDCSAARNCHFGIELGPHPWYMPPKNIQGGDVHGNSVYSARQGINVDGAGTTQAPLRLYGNTVTNEAPGSASFNCGVHSTSRLNINTADSVVDRNGDTTPMTTFEWHICP
;
A
#
# COMPACT_ATOMS: atom_id res chain seq x y z
N MET A 1 4.61 29.98 63.72
CA MET A 1 5.66 29.45 64.62
C MET A 1 5.85 27.96 64.32
N LYS A 2 7.06 27.56 63.92
CA LYS A 2 7.58 26.16 63.87
C LYS A 2 7.99 25.71 65.29
N PRO A 3 8.29 24.43 65.62
CA PRO A 3 8.85 23.32 64.79
C PRO A 3 8.21 21.93 65.12
N PRO A 4 8.82 20.72 64.95
CA PRO A 4 9.87 20.19 64.05
C PRO A 4 9.44 18.93 63.23
N VAL A 5 10.40 18.44 62.43
CA VAL A 5 10.46 17.23 61.58
C VAL A 5 11.03 16.04 62.37
N THR A 6 10.63 14.80 62.04
CA THR A 6 11.50 13.61 62.19
C THR A 6 11.28 12.55 61.10
N SER A 7 12.38 11.92 60.72
CA SER A 7 12.67 11.16 59.49
C SER A 7 12.32 9.66 59.53
N LEU A 8 12.07 9.10 58.33
CA LEU A 8 12.75 7.95 57.68
C LEU A 8 13.25 6.78 58.56
N LEU A 9 12.71 5.56 58.37
CA LEU A 9 13.45 4.38 57.84
C LEU A 9 12.58 3.11 57.71
N LEU A 10 12.97 2.31 56.73
CA LEU A 10 12.41 1.07 56.20
C LEU A 10 12.59 -0.14 57.14
N LEU A 11 11.53 -0.93 57.37
CA LEU A 11 11.58 -2.40 57.57
C LEU A 11 10.15 -2.95 57.57
N VAL A 12 9.64 -3.32 56.40
CA VAL A 12 8.44 -4.16 56.32
C VAL A 12 8.88 -5.56 56.71
N SER A 13 8.59 -5.90 57.96
CA SER A 13 8.80 -7.22 58.52
C SER A 13 7.96 -8.24 57.75
N LEU A 14 8.63 -9.31 57.31
CA LEU A 14 8.08 -10.51 56.72
C LEU A 14 7.01 -11.08 57.67
N CYS A 15 5.75 -10.75 57.44
CA CYS A 15 4.65 -11.49 58.03
C CYS A 15 4.47 -12.73 57.16
N LEU A 16 5.11 -13.83 57.58
CA LEU A 16 4.81 -15.18 57.14
C LEU A 16 3.29 -15.37 57.21
N ALA A 17 2.63 -15.34 56.06
CA ALA A 17 1.29 -15.89 55.93
C ALA A 17 1.39 -17.36 56.32
N ALA A 18 0.70 -17.72 57.39
CA ALA A 18 0.56 -19.10 57.84
C ALA A 18 0.07 -19.99 56.67
N PRO A 19 0.51 -21.26 56.60
CA PRO A 19 0.10 -22.17 55.53
C PRO A 19 -1.42 -22.38 55.61
N SER A 20 -2.15 -22.02 54.56
CA SER A 20 -3.55 -22.43 54.43
C SER A 20 -3.61 -23.95 54.29
N ALA A 21 -4.37 -24.57 55.19
CA ALA A 21 -4.50 -26.01 55.33
C ALA A 21 -5.25 -26.65 54.15
N PHE A 22 -4.78 -27.85 53.77
CA PHE A 22 -5.37 -28.87 52.88
C PHE A 22 -5.56 -28.53 51.38
N ALA A 23 -4.55 -28.82 50.57
CA ALA A 23 -4.77 -29.25 49.18
C ALA A 23 -4.41 -30.74 49.07
N GLY A 24 -5.43 -31.61 49.00
CA GLY A 24 -5.24 -33.02 48.64
C GLY A 24 -4.75 -33.11 47.19
N ASP A 25 -5.68 -33.14 46.24
CA ASP A 25 -5.39 -33.15 44.81
C ASP A 25 -5.24 -31.74 44.22
N SER A 26 -4.11 -31.46 43.58
CA SER A 26 -3.89 -30.21 42.84
C SER A 26 -2.90 -30.42 41.70
N ALA A 27 -3.17 -29.80 40.55
CA ALA A 27 -2.31 -29.86 39.36
C ALA A 27 -2.09 -28.45 38.79
N VAL A 28 -0.89 -28.19 38.28
CA VAL A 28 -0.55 -26.99 37.49
C VAL A 28 -0.26 -27.40 36.05
N PHE A 29 -0.73 -26.62 35.09
CA PHE A 29 -0.38 -26.84 33.68
C PHE A 29 1.08 -26.47 33.40
N VAL A 30 1.80 -27.29 32.62
CA VAL A 30 3.20 -27.04 32.24
C VAL A 30 3.34 -26.70 30.76
N SER A 31 2.87 -27.58 29.87
CA SER A 31 3.01 -27.42 28.41
C SER A 31 2.04 -28.29 27.64
N GLN A 32 1.80 -27.99 26.35
CA GLN A 32 1.08 -28.86 25.43
C GLN A 32 1.60 -28.73 24.00
N THR A 33 1.48 -29.80 23.21
CA THR A 33 1.73 -29.80 21.76
C THR A 33 0.44 -30.20 21.05
N VAL A 34 -0.15 -29.27 20.30
CA VAL A 34 -1.45 -29.43 19.63
C VAL A 34 -1.46 -28.64 18.32
N PRO A 35 -2.00 -29.19 17.20
CA PRO A 35 -2.12 -28.46 15.95
C PRO A 35 -3.18 -27.37 16.03
N THR A 36 -3.07 -26.34 15.18
CA THR A 36 -4.10 -25.29 15.03
C THR A 36 -5.09 -25.58 13.90
N SER A 37 -4.79 -26.55 13.03
CA SER A 37 -5.67 -27.00 11.96
C SER A 37 -5.53 -28.48 11.66
N LEU A 38 -6.62 -29.09 11.20
CA LEU A 38 -6.73 -30.49 10.77
C LEU A 38 -7.70 -30.60 9.58
N THR A 39 -7.62 -31.70 8.85
CA THR A 39 -8.65 -32.13 7.89
C THR A 39 -9.64 -33.08 8.56
N THR A 40 -10.89 -33.15 8.07
CA THR A 40 -11.90 -34.03 8.67
C THR A 40 -11.43 -35.48 8.74
N GLY A 41 -11.52 -36.11 9.91
CA GLY A 41 -11.08 -37.50 10.14
C GLY A 41 -9.57 -37.69 10.29
N GLU A 42 -8.75 -36.63 10.19
CA GLU A 42 -7.30 -36.70 10.38
C GLU A 42 -6.94 -37.14 11.81
N VAL A 43 -5.97 -38.06 11.92
CA VAL A 43 -5.42 -38.51 13.20
C VAL A 43 -4.10 -37.79 13.47
N ARG A 44 -3.95 -37.19 14.66
CA ARG A 44 -2.73 -36.48 15.07
C ARG A 44 -2.35 -36.85 16.50
N THR A 45 -1.07 -37.15 16.73
CA THR A 45 -0.51 -37.27 18.09
C THR A 45 -0.33 -35.91 18.74
N VAL A 46 -0.83 -35.75 19.96
CA VAL A 46 -0.74 -34.54 20.78
C VAL A 46 -0.20 -34.87 22.16
N SER A 47 0.23 -33.85 22.90
CA SER A 47 0.66 -34.02 24.29
C SER A 47 0.19 -32.90 25.22
N VAL A 48 -0.06 -33.25 26.49
CA VAL A 48 -0.38 -32.31 27.58
C VAL A 48 0.44 -32.68 28.81
N THR A 49 1.15 -31.72 29.38
CA THR A 49 2.01 -31.91 30.56
C THR A 49 1.41 -31.22 31.78
N MET A 50 1.17 -31.99 32.84
CA MET A 50 0.63 -31.50 34.11
C MET A 50 1.62 -31.79 35.24
N ARG A 51 1.81 -30.85 36.17
CA ARG A 51 2.63 -31.02 37.37
C ARG A 51 1.76 -31.18 38.60
N ASN A 52 2.07 -32.17 39.43
CA ASN A 52 1.42 -32.33 40.72
C ASN A 52 1.99 -31.31 41.71
N ASN A 53 1.16 -30.36 42.14
CA ASN A 53 1.50 -29.38 43.19
C ASN A 53 0.63 -29.57 44.45
N GLY A 54 -0.11 -30.68 44.53
CA GLY A 54 -0.85 -31.10 45.72
C GLY A 54 0.00 -31.95 46.66
N THR A 55 -0.67 -32.59 47.61
CA THR A 55 -0.03 -33.48 48.60
C THR A 55 -0.27 -34.96 48.33
N THR A 56 -1.19 -35.30 47.43
CA THR A 56 -1.55 -36.69 47.08
C THR A 56 -0.81 -37.18 45.84
N THR A 57 -0.24 -38.38 45.89
CA THR A 57 0.40 -39.04 44.73
C THR A 57 -0.65 -39.56 43.74
N TRP A 58 -0.58 -39.13 42.49
CA TRP A 58 -1.48 -39.63 41.45
C TRP A 58 -1.08 -41.03 41.00
N THR A 59 -2.04 -41.93 40.95
CA THR A 59 -1.85 -43.32 40.49
C THR A 59 -3.01 -43.74 39.59
N ARG A 60 -2.78 -44.73 38.74
CA ARG A 60 -3.82 -45.28 37.84
C ARG A 60 -4.90 -46.11 38.56
N ASN A 61 -4.82 -46.29 39.89
CA ASN A 61 -5.54 -47.31 40.69
C ASN A 61 -7.03 -47.51 40.34
N GLY A 62 -7.31 -48.50 39.48
CA GLY A 62 -8.64 -49.01 39.19
C GLY A 62 -9.64 -47.95 38.68
N GLU A 63 -10.92 -48.13 39.00
CA GLU A 63 -12.00 -47.24 38.55
C GLU A 63 -12.02 -45.86 39.20
N LEU A 64 -11.18 -45.63 40.22
CA LEU A 64 -11.05 -44.36 40.97
C LEU A 64 -9.71 -43.65 40.68
N GLY A 65 -8.97 -44.11 39.68
CA GLY A 65 -7.64 -43.59 39.34
C GLY A 65 -7.64 -42.17 38.77
N TYR A 66 -6.44 -41.58 38.74
CA TYR A 66 -6.20 -40.24 38.21
C TYR A 66 -6.03 -40.25 36.70
N LYS A 67 -6.64 -39.28 36.01
CA LYS A 67 -6.70 -39.20 34.55
C LYS A 67 -6.65 -37.74 34.09
N LEU A 68 -6.29 -37.55 32.82
CA LEU A 68 -6.54 -36.30 32.11
C LEU A 68 -7.90 -36.42 31.41
N GLY A 69 -8.79 -35.45 31.62
CA GLY A 69 -10.15 -35.46 31.07
C GLY A 69 -10.43 -34.27 30.16
N SER A 70 -11.25 -34.50 29.15
CA SER A 70 -11.63 -33.51 28.14
C SER A 70 -12.48 -32.38 28.74
N GLN A 71 -12.23 -31.15 28.29
CA GLN A 71 -12.91 -29.94 28.72
C GLN A 71 -13.38 -29.10 27.53
N ASN A 72 -14.19 -28.08 27.82
CA ASN A 72 -14.78 -27.16 26.85
C ASN A 72 -15.56 -27.84 25.70
N PRO A 73 -16.67 -28.54 26.00
CA PRO A 73 -17.29 -28.72 27.32
C PRO A 73 -16.73 -29.92 28.10
N GLN A 74 -16.97 -30.00 29.41
CA GLN A 74 -16.52 -31.14 30.22
C GLN A 74 -17.07 -32.48 29.66
N ASP A 75 -16.28 -33.55 29.77
CA ASP A 75 -16.69 -34.93 29.45
C ASP A 75 -17.07 -35.21 27.98
N ASN A 76 -16.57 -34.39 27.05
CA ASN A 76 -16.88 -34.55 25.63
C ASN A 76 -16.02 -35.61 24.90
N TYR A 77 -16.54 -36.18 23.82
CA TYR A 77 -15.84 -37.14 22.95
C TYR A 77 -15.42 -36.52 21.60
N ARG A 78 -15.26 -35.20 21.52
CA ARG A 78 -15.01 -34.44 20.28
C ARG A 78 -13.78 -34.95 19.53
N TRP A 79 -12.74 -35.31 20.28
CA TRP A 79 -11.46 -35.79 19.77
C TRP A 79 -11.32 -37.32 19.95
N PHE A 80 -12.44 -38.04 19.87
CA PHE A 80 -12.60 -39.48 20.07
C PHE A 80 -12.52 -39.96 21.53
N TYR A 81 -11.60 -39.43 22.34
CA TYR A 81 -11.44 -39.79 23.76
C TYR A 81 -11.93 -38.68 24.70
N ASN A 82 -12.50 -39.05 25.84
CA ASN A 82 -12.83 -38.13 26.95
C ASN A 82 -11.94 -38.32 28.20
N ARG A 83 -11.11 -39.37 28.21
CA ARG A 83 -10.21 -39.77 29.32
C ARG A 83 -8.90 -40.32 28.79
N ILE A 84 -7.79 -39.79 29.30
CA ILE A 84 -6.44 -40.31 29.07
C ILE A 84 -5.89 -40.80 30.41
N TYR A 85 -5.51 -42.06 30.45
CA TYR A 85 -5.04 -42.73 31.66
C TYR A 85 -3.56 -42.44 31.91
N LEU A 86 -3.15 -42.49 33.17
CA LEU A 86 -1.73 -42.71 33.52
C LEU A 86 -1.27 -44.08 32.99
N ASP A 87 0.04 -44.23 32.81
CA ASP A 87 0.60 -45.50 32.37
C ASP A 87 0.49 -46.58 33.46
N ALA A 88 0.55 -47.86 33.07
CA ALA A 88 0.48 -48.96 34.03
C ALA A 88 1.68 -48.92 34.99
N GLY A 89 1.42 -48.96 36.30
CA GLY A 89 2.46 -48.88 37.34
C GLY A 89 3.00 -47.47 37.61
N GLU A 90 2.51 -46.45 36.90
CA GLU A 90 2.96 -45.08 37.06
C GLU A 90 2.43 -44.44 38.35
N SER A 91 3.31 -43.68 39.02
CA SER A 91 2.96 -42.84 40.17
C SER A 91 3.58 -41.45 40.01
N VAL A 92 2.77 -40.40 40.19
CA VAL A 92 3.17 -39.00 40.04
C VAL A 92 3.04 -38.32 41.39
N GLY A 93 4.13 -38.35 42.17
CA GLY A 93 4.17 -37.76 43.51
C GLY A 93 4.18 -36.22 43.51
N PRO A 94 4.01 -35.58 44.68
CA PRO A 94 4.13 -34.13 44.83
C PRO A 94 5.42 -33.58 44.21
N GLY A 95 5.29 -32.53 43.41
CA GLY A 95 6.39 -31.88 42.69
C GLY A 95 6.77 -32.51 41.35
N GLN A 96 6.32 -33.73 41.04
CA GLN A 96 6.58 -34.44 39.77
C GLN A 96 5.63 -34.00 38.65
N SER A 97 6.02 -34.23 37.39
CA SER A 97 5.19 -33.92 36.20
C SER A 97 4.90 -35.17 35.37
N LYS A 98 3.72 -35.22 34.75
CA LYS A 98 3.34 -36.22 33.76
C LYS A 98 3.09 -35.56 32.42
N THR A 99 3.68 -36.11 31.37
CA THR A 99 3.29 -35.83 29.97
C THR A 99 2.34 -36.92 29.50
N PHE A 100 1.11 -36.55 29.21
CA PHE A 100 0.13 -37.41 28.53
C PHE A 100 0.34 -37.26 27.03
N THR A 101 0.61 -38.37 26.32
CA THR A 101 0.74 -38.40 24.86
C THR A 101 -0.33 -39.32 24.29
N PHE A 102 -1.14 -38.82 23.35
CA PHE A 102 -2.28 -39.55 22.80
C PHE A 102 -2.66 -39.04 21.42
N ASP A 103 -3.34 -39.87 20.65
CA ASP A 103 -3.87 -39.50 19.33
C ASP A 103 -5.26 -38.87 19.45
N ILE A 104 -5.49 -37.80 18.69
CA ILE A 104 -6.81 -37.22 18.47
C ILE A 104 -7.27 -37.51 17.05
N THR A 105 -8.59 -37.71 16.87
CA THR A 105 -9.22 -37.79 15.55
C THR A 105 -10.06 -36.55 15.31
N ALA A 106 -9.83 -35.86 14.20
CA ALA A 106 -10.61 -34.69 13.83
C ALA A 106 -12.08 -35.07 13.52
N PRO A 107 -13.05 -34.27 13.98
CA PRO A 107 -14.45 -34.42 13.62
C PRO A 107 -14.68 -34.56 12.11
N SER A 108 -15.68 -35.36 11.73
CA SER A 108 -16.06 -35.58 10.32
C SER A 108 -16.76 -34.39 9.68
N THR A 109 -17.20 -33.42 10.48
CA THR A 109 -17.83 -32.18 10.01
C THR A 109 -16.81 -31.04 10.07
N PRO A 110 -16.65 -30.24 9.01
CA PRO A 110 -15.82 -29.05 9.06
C PRO A 110 -16.34 -28.02 10.07
N GLY A 111 -15.43 -27.30 10.73
CA GLY A 111 -15.79 -26.28 11.71
C GLY A 111 -14.65 -25.98 12.68
N THR A 112 -14.93 -25.13 13.67
CA THR A 112 -13.99 -24.79 14.74
C THR A 112 -14.27 -25.62 15.98
N TYR A 113 -13.23 -26.27 16.51
CA TYR A 113 -13.35 -27.23 17.61
C TYR A 113 -12.38 -26.88 18.74
N ASN A 114 -12.88 -26.79 19.98
CA ASN A 114 -12.05 -26.53 21.15
C ASN A 114 -11.26 -27.78 21.56
N PHE A 115 -10.00 -27.56 21.97
CA PHE A 115 -9.14 -28.55 22.60
C PHE A 115 -8.70 -27.99 23.97
N GLN A 116 -9.22 -28.60 25.04
CA GLN A 116 -8.87 -28.24 26.40
C GLN A 116 -8.99 -29.47 27.30
N TRP A 117 -8.11 -29.59 28.29
CA TRP A 117 -8.05 -30.74 29.18
C TRP A 117 -7.80 -30.32 30.63
N ARG A 118 -8.19 -31.16 31.58
CA ARG A 118 -7.97 -30.93 33.03
C ARG A 118 -7.81 -32.25 33.76
N MET A 119 -7.04 -32.25 34.86
CA MET A 119 -6.89 -33.44 35.70
C MET A 119 -8.19 -33.75 36.46
N LEU A 120 -8.46 -35.04 36.64
CA LEU A 120 -9.50 -35.53 37.54
C LEU A 120 -9.05 -36.78 38.29
N GLN A 121 -9.72 -37.01 39.42
CA GLN A 121 -9.84 -38.32 40.02
C GLN A 121 -11.23 -38.88 39.67
N GLU A 122 -11.25 -40.03 39.00
CA GLU A 122 -12.49 -40.58 38.45
C GLU A 122 -13.53 -40.85 39.56
N LYS A 123 -14.79 -40.46 39.29
CA LYS A 123 -15.92 -40.52 40.25
C LYS A 123 -15.75 -39.70 41.53
N VAL A 124 -14.68 -38.90 41.68
CA VAL A 124 -14.43 -38.06 42.86
C VAL A 124 -14.53 -36.57 42.51
N ALA A 125 -13.56 -36.01 41.80
CA ALA A 125 -13.53 -34.58 41.50
C ALA A 125 -12.59 -34.23 40.34
N TRP A 126 -12.88 -33.10 39.69
CA TRP A 126 -11.96 -32.41 38.79
C TRP A 126 -11.11 -31.41 39.57
N PHE A 127 -9.82 -31.34 39.29
CA PHE A 127 -8.90 -30.51 40.09
C PHE A 127 -7.78 -29.89 39.26
N GLY A 128 -7.09 -28.93 39.87
CA GLY A 128 -5.97 -28.22 39.25
C GLY A 128 -6.36 -27.31 38.08
N ASP A 129 -5.36 -26.83 37.35
CA ASP A 129 -5.53 -25.94 36.20
C ASP A 129 -6.17 -26.65 35.01
N PHE A 130 -6.89 -25.87 34.20
CA PHE A 130 -7.17 -26.25 32.82
C PHE A 130 -5.91 -26.06 31.98
N SER A 131 -5.72 -26.89 30.96
CA SER A 131 -4.82 -26.55 29.87
C SER A 131 -5.34 -25.29 29.14
N PRO A 132 -4.48 -24.53 28.44
CA PRO A 132 -4.93 -23.46 27.56
C PRO A 132 -5.88 -24.00 26.50
N ASN A 133 -7.03 -23.33 26.31
CA ASN A 133 -7.97 -23.69 25.25
C ASN A 133 -7.36 -23.35 23.88
N VAL A 134 -7.22 -24.34 23.01
CA VAL A 134 -6.81 -24.14 21.61
C VAL A 134 -8.01 -24.37 20.71
N THR A 135 -8.30 -23.41 19.85
CA THR A 135 -9.29 -23.55 18.78
C THR A 135 -8.62 -24.19 17.58
N ILE A 136 -9.08 -25.39 17.20
CA ILE A 136 -8.58 -26.14 16.05
C ILE A 136 -9.58 -25.99 14.90
N GLN A 137 -9.12 -25.49 13.77
CA GLN A 137 -9.92 -25.42 12.55
C GLN A 137 -9.89 -26.77 11.82
N VAL A 138 -11.05 -27.39 11.64
CA VAL A 138 -11.20 -28.63 10.89
C VAL A 138 -11.81 -28.31 9.53
N ALA A 139 -11.08 -28.56 8.45
CA ALA A 139 -11.52 -28.28 7.09
C ALA A 139 -11.89 -29.57 6.33
N ALA A 140 -12.84 -29.48 5.40
CA ALA A 140 -13.08 -30.56 4.45
C ALA A 140 -11.88 -30.69 3.48
N PRO A 141 -11.53 -31.90 3.05
CA PRO A 141 -10.61 -32.10 1.94
C PRO A 141 -11.13 -31.40 0.69
N VAL A 142 -10.26 -30.63 0.01
CA VAL A 142 -10.63 -29.91 -1.22
C VAL A 142 -10.35 -30.80 -2.44
N PRO A 143 -11.29 -31.00 -3.38
CA PRO A 143 -11.07 -31.86 -4.54
C PRO A 143 -9.92 -31.41 -5.45
N HIS A 144 -9.85 -30.11 -5.74
CA HIS A 144 -8.86 -29.51 -6.62
C HIS A 144 -7.88 -28.66 -5.80
N ASN A 145 -6.71 -29.21 -5.50
CA ASN A 145 -5.69 -28.43 -4.81
C ASN A 145 -4.28 -28.90 -5.19
N ALA A 146 -3.37 -27.95 -5.35
CA ALA A 146 -1.98 -28.19 -5.72
C ALA A 146 -1.06 -27.29 -4.91
N GLN A 147 0.08 -27.82 -4.49
CA GLN A 147 1.13 -27.06 -3.84
C GLN A 147 2.30 -26.91 -4.80
N PHE A 148 2.86 -25.71 -4.94
CA PHE A 148 4.10 -25.52 -5.67
C PHE A 148 5.27 -26.16 -4.89
N VAL A 149 6.15 -26.87 -5.59
CA VAL A 149 7.32 -27.51 -4.98
C VAL A 149 8.61 -26.82 -5.42
N THR A 150 8.92 -26.85 -6.72
CA THR A 150 10.15 -26.26 -7.29
C THR A 150 9.95 -25.86 -8.75
N GLN A 151 10.84 -25.01 -9.26
CA GLN A 151 10.97 -24.78 -10.70
C GLN A 151 12.45 -24.66 -11.09
N SER A 152 12.77 -25.02 -12.33
CA SER A 152 14.07 -24.77 -12.95
C SER A 152 13.85 -23.93 -14.20
N VAL A 153 14.32 -22.68 -14.16
CA VAL A 153 14.24 -21.73 -15.25
C VAL A 153 15.58 -20.99 -15.38
N PRO A 154 16.02 -20.61 -16.59
CA PRO A 154 17.22 -19.80 -16.78
C PRO A 154 17.14 -18.49 -16.00
N THR A 155 18.25 -17.96 -15.51
CA THR A 155 18.25 -16.63 -14.86
C THR A 155 18.24 -15.48 -15.88
N THR A 156 18.70 -15.75 -17.11
CA THR A 156 18.69 -14.82 -18.23
C THR A 156 18.25 -15.53 -19.51
N LEU A 157 17.63 -14.79 -20.40
CA LEU A 157 17.26 -15.23 -21.74
C LEU A 157 17.59 -14.13 -22.74
N VAL A 158 18.05 -14.53 -23.92
CA VAL A 158 18.20 -13.65 -25.08
C VAL A 158 16.91 -13.68 -25.89
N ALA A 159 16.58 -12.59 -26.59
CA ALA A 159 15.40 -12.52 -27.44
C ALA A 159 15.40 -13.67 -28.48
N GLY A 160 14.26 -14.36 -28.60
CA GLY A 160 14.11 -15.53 -29.48
C GLY A 160 14.79 -16.82 -28.98
N GLN A 161 15.49 -16.81 -27.84
CA GLN A 161 16.15 -17.99 -27.31
C GLN A 161 15.13 -19.02 -26.83
N SER A 162 15.28 -20.27 -27.26
CA SER A 162 14.56 -21.39 -26.66
C SER A 162 15.33 -21.99 -25.48
N ALA A 163 14.61 -22.39 -24.43
CA ALA A 163 15.18 -23.04 -23.26
C ALA A 163 14.24 -24.15 -22.73
N SER A 164 14.83 -25.22 -22.21
CA SER A 164 14.09 -26.25 -21.47
C SER A 164 13.94 -25.82 -20.02
N VAL A 165 12.72 -25.90 -19.50
CA VAL A 165 12.35 -25.49 -18.13
C VAL A 165 11.54 -26.58 -17.45
N SER A 166 11.45 -26.51 -16.12
CA SER A 166 10.56 -27.39 -15.37
C SER A 166 9.82 -26.70 -14.23
N VAL A 167 8.62 -27.20 -13.93
CA VAL A 167 7.79 -26.80 -12.77
C VAL A 167 7.30 -28.08 -12.08
N THR A 168 7.50 -28.19 -10.78
CA THR A 168 7.07 -29.33 -9.97
C THR A 168 5.91 -28.92 -9.06
N MET A 169 4.80 -29.64 -9.19
CA MET A 169 3.59 -29.44 -8.38
C MET A 169 3.27 -30.70 -7.59
N LYS A 170 2.82 -30.55 -6.33
CA LYS A 170 2.32 -31.63 -5.48
C LYS A 170 0.80 -31.62 -5.45
N ASN A 171 0.17 -32.78 -5.63
CA ASN A 171 -1.26 -32.91 -5.44
C ASN A 171 -1.58 -32.93 -3.95
N ILE A 172 -2.27 -31.90 -3.47
CA ILE A 172 -2.76 -31.81 -2.08
C ILE A 172 -4.30 -31.80 -2.02
N GLY A 173 -4.95 -32.07 -3.15
CA GLY A 173 -6.39 -32.29 -3.24
C GLY A 173 -6.73 -33.78 -3.15
N THR A 174 -8.02 -34.10 -3.25
CA THR A 174 -8.49 -35.50 -3.24
C THR A 174 -8.62 -36.13 -4.62
N ASN A 175 -8.75 -35.32 -5.69
CA ASN A 175 -8.86 -35.86 -7.04
C ASN A 175 -7.50 -36.30 -7.58
N VAL A 176 -7.48 -37.44 -8.27
CA VAL A 176 -6.30 -37.92 -9.00
C VAL A 176 -6.15 -37.12 -10.30
N TRP A 177 -4.97 -36.54 -10.55
CA TRP A 177 -4.73 -35.81 -11.79
C TRP A 177 -4.37 -36.78 -12.91
N THR A 178 -5.10 -36.72 -14.02
CA THR A 178 -4.84 -37.52 -15.23
C THR A 178 -5.02 -36.66 -16.48
N ALA A 179 -4.32 -37.02 -17.56
CA ALA A 179 -4.48 -36.35 -18.86
C ALA A 179 -5.92 -36.49 -19.39
N ALA A 180 -6.52 -37.67 -19.24
CA ALA A 180 -7.88 -37.95 -19.71
C ALA A 180 -8.96 -37.10 -19.01
N ALA A 181 -8.74 -36.73 -17.74
CA ALA A 181 -9.63 -35.83 -17.01
C ALA A 181 -9.31 -34.34 -17.22
N GLY A 182 -8.36 -34.01 -18.11
CA GLY A 182 -8.05 -32.63 -18.50
C GLY A 182 -7.16 -31.87 -17.53
N TYR A 183 -6.43 -32.54 -16.64
CA TYR A 183 -5.50 -31.88 -15.71
C TYR A 183 -4.20 -31.47 -16.41
N LYS A 184 -3.82 -30.19 -16.26
CA LYS A 184 -2.69 -29.57 -16.95
C LYS A 184 -2.01 -28.51 -16.10
N LEU A 185 -0.81 -28.11 -16.50
CA LEU A 185 -0.19 -26.87 -16.07
C LEU A 185 -0.49 -25.78 -17.11
N GLY A 186 -0.91 -24.59 -16.69
CA GLY A 186 -1.28 -23.50 -17.60
C GLY A 186 -0.58 -22.18 -17.28
N SER A 187 -0.37 -21.39 -18.34
CA SER A 187 0.34 -20.12 -18.29
C SER A 187 -0.43 -19.04 -17.51
N GLN A 188 0.29 -18.26 -16.73
CA GLN A 188 -0.22 -17.19 -15.88
C GLN A 188 0.58 -15.90 -16.07
N ASN A 189 0.06 -14.82 -15.51
CA ASN A 189 0.63 -13.46 -15.56
C ASN A 189 0.91 -12.94 -17.00
N PRO A 190 -0.13 -12.78 -17.85
CA PRO A 190 -1.57 -12.95 -17.56
C PRO A 190 -2.09 -14.38 -17.78
N GLN A 191 -3.27 -14.74 -17.28
CA GLN A 191 -3.85 -16.06 -17.53
C GLN A 191 -4.02 -16.32 -19.04
N ASP A 192 -3.81 -17.56 -19.48
CA ASP A 192 -4.07 -18.01 -20.87
C ASP A 192 -3.23 -17.33 -21.96
N ASN A 193 -2.01 -16.89 -21.61
CA ASN A 193 -1.11 -16.24 -22.55
C ASN A 193 -0.24 -17.22 -23.36
N LEU A 194 0.28 -16.74 -24.49
CA LEU A 194 1.24 -17.46 -25.35
C LEU A 194 2.62 -16.79 -25.38
N THR A 195 2.97 -16.03 -24.34
CA THR A 195 4.22 -15.25 -24.25
C THR A 195 5.45 -16.10 -24.56
N TRP A 196 5.45 -17.34 -24.06
CA TRP A 196 6.58 -18.26 -24.17
C TRP A 196 6.44 -19.27 -25.32
N GLY A 197 5.49 -19.01 -26.25
CA GLY A 197 5.14 -19.89 -27.37
C GLY A 197 4.17 -21.02 -27.02
N ILE A 198 3.85 -21.21 -25.74
CA ILE A 198 2.96 -22.27 -25.24
C ILE A 198 2.15 -21.78 -24.04
N GLY A 199 0.88 -22.19 -23.95
CA GLY A 199 -0.03 -21.79 -22.86
C GLY A 199 -0.52 -22.96 -21.97
N ARG A 200 -0.19 -24.21 -22.35
CA ARG A 200 -0.61 -25.44 -21.68
C ARG A 200 0.49 -26.49 -21.72
N VAL A 201 0.67 -27.23 -20.64
CA VAL A 201 1.56 -28.39 -20.56
C VAL A 201 0.75 -29.57 -20.04
N ASP A 202 0.55 -30.56 -20.89
CA ASP A 202 -0.27 -31.73 -20.60
C ASP A 202 0.45 -32.72 -19.69
N LEU A 203 -0.33 -33.50 -18.93
CA LEU A 203 0.13 -34.77 -18.36
C LEU A 203 0.31 -35.80 -19.49
N ALA A 204 1.23 -36.74 -19.31
CA ALA A 204 1.34 -37.85 -20.25
C ALA A 204 0.11 -38.79 -20.14
N PRO A 205 -0.32 -39.48 -21.22
CA PRO A 205 -1.57 -40.25 -21.23
C PRO A 205 -1.74 -41.31 -20.14
N GLN A 206 -0.64 -41.83 -19.59
CA GLN A 206 -0.64 -42.88 -18.55
C GLN A 206 -0.32 -42.36 -17.15
N GLU A 207 -0.18 -41.03 -16.98
CA GLU A 207 0.09 -40.43 -15.68
C GLU A 207 -1.18 -40.34 -14.82
N SER A 208 -1.02 -40.69 -13.55
CA SER A 208 -2.06 -40.64 -12.53
C SER A 208 -1.43 -40.14 -11.24
N ILE A 209 -1.55 -38.84 -10.98
CA ILE A 209 -0.94 -38.19 -9.81
C ILE A 209 -1.94 -38.20 -8.67
N ARG A 210 -1.77 -39.13 -7.74
CA ARG A 210 -2.65 -39.32 -6.58
C ARG A 210 -2.43 -38.24 -5.52
N PRO A 211 -3.35 -38.09 -4.56
CA PRO A 211 -3.13 -37.24 -3.39
C PRO A 211 -1.77 -37.52 -2.73
N ASN A 212 -1.05 -36.45 -2.41
CA ASN A 212 0.32 -36.40 -1.90
C ASN A 212 1.46 -36.76 -2.86
N GLU A 213 1.18 -37.19 -4.09
CA GLU A 213 2.21 -37.39 -5.12
C GLU A 213 2.61 -36.07 -5.79
N GLN A 214 3.77 -36.04 -6.44
CA GLN A 214 4.31 -34.88 -7.15
C GLN A 214 4.47 -35.17 -8.64
N LYS A 215 4.33 -34.12 -9.46
CA LYS A 215 4.60 -34.15 -10.90
C LYS A 215 5.54 -33.01 -11.27
N THR A 216 6.65 -33.36 -11.92
CA THR A 216 7.50 -32.41 -12.64
C THR A 216 7.04 -32.33 -14.09
N PHE A 217 6.59 -31.15 -14.49
CA PHE A 217 6.33 -30.78 -15.88
C PHE A 217 7.62 -30.25 -16.48
N THR A 218 8.09 -30.84 -17.59
CA THR A 218 9.27 -30.37 -18.33
C THR A 218 8.83 -30.01 -19.74
N PHE A 219 9.16 -28.79 -20.18
CA PHE A 219 8.73 -28.25 -21.47
C PHE A 219 9.71 -27.20 -21.98
N ASN A 220 9.63 -26.92 -23.28
CA ASN A 220 10.44 -25.87 -23.90
C ASN A 220 9.65 -24.57 -23.97
N ILE A 221 10.33 -23.47 -23.67
CA ILE A 221 9.85 -22.10 -23.87
C ILE A 221 10.67 -21.42 -24.95
N THR A 222 10.10 -20.42 -25.61
CA THR A 222 10.83 -19.49 -26.49
C THR A 222 10.62 -18.07 -26.00
N ALA A 223 11.72 -17.38 -25.69
CA ALA A 223 11.66 -15.98 -25.30
C ALA A 223 11.15 -15.12 -26.47
N PRO A 224 10.26 -14.15 -26.23
CA PRO A 224 9.81 -13.23 -27.27
C PRO A 224 10.98 -12.57 -28.02
N SER A 225 10.80 -12.34 -29.32
CA SER A 225 11.77 -11.61 -30.14
C SER A 225 11.62 -10.09 -30.03
N THR A 226 10.50 -9.63 -29.49
CA THR A 226 10.21 -8.23 -29.26
C THR A 226 10.83 -7.76 -27.94
N PRO A 227 11.42 -6.55 -27.90
CA PRO A 227 11.91 -5.99 -26.65
C PRO A 227 10.78 -5.77 -25.62
N GLY A 228 11.07 -6.02 -24.35
CA GLY A 228 10.10 -5.89 -23.26
C GLY A 228 10.46 -6.73 -22.05
N THR A 229 9.64 -6.66 -21.01
CA THR A 229 9.74 -7.51 -19.83
C THR A 229 8.65 -8.57 -19.87
N TYR A 230 9.05 -9.84 -19.83
CA TYR A 230 8.14 -10.98 -19.97
C TYR A 230 8.09 -11.81 -18.71
N HIS A 231 6.88 -12.15 -18.26
CA HIS A 231 6.64 -12.87 -17.02
C HIS A 231 6.47 -14.37 -17.27
N PHE A 232 7.20 -15.18 -16.52
CA PHE A 232 7.07 -16.63 -16.45
C PHE A 232 6.39 -17.00 -15.14
N GLN A 233 5.13 -17.44 -15.24
CA GLN A 233 4.36 -17.94 -14.10
C GLN A 233 3.36 -19.00 -14.57
N TRP A 234 3.12 -20.02 -13.74
CA TRP A 234 2.26 -21.15 -14.08
C TRP A 234 1.37 -21.57 -12.92
N ARG A 235 0.24 -22.21 -13.21
CA ARG A 235 -0.68 -22.75 -12.21
C ARG A 235 -1.38 -24.02 -12.74
N MET A 236 -1.76 -24.92 -11.84
CA MET A 236 -2.55 -26.09 -12.21
C MET A 236 -3.98 -25.70 -12.63
N LEU A 237 -4.51 -26.41 -13.62
CA LEU A 237 -5.92 -26.35 -13.98
C LEU A 237 -6.48 -27.72 -14.33
N GLN A 238 -7.81 -27.79 -14.32
CA GLN A 238 -8.57 -28.76 -15.08
C GLN A 238 -9.23 -28.00 -16.23
N GLU A 239 -8.91 -28.38 -17.47
CA GLU A 239 -9.37 -27.68 -18.69
C GLU A 239 -10.90 -27.55 -18.70
N ASP A 240 -11.37 -26.39 -19.15
CA ASP A 240 -12.80 -26.03 -19.23
C ASP A 240 -13.57 -26.06 -17.90
N TYR A 241 -12.87 -26.15 -16.77
CA TYR A 241 -13.50 -26.25 -15.46
C TYR A 241 -12.94 -25.24 -14.43
N ILE A 242 -11.70 -25.40 -13.96
CA ILE A 242 -11.18 -24.57 -12.86
C ILE A 242 -9.66 -24.48 -12.84
N TRP A 243 -9.15 -23.31 -12.42
CA TRP A 243 -7.77 -23.10 -12.01
C TRP A 243 -7.62 -23.27 -10.50
N PHE A 244 -6.61 -24.00 -10.05
CA PHE A 244 -6.50 -24.40 -8.65
C PHE A 244 -5.06 -24.48 -8.12
N GLY A 245 -4.94 -24.50 -6.79
CA GLY A 245 -3.66 -24.57 -6.08
C GLY A 245 -2.81 -23.32 -6.20
N ASP A 246 -1.55 -23.45 -5.80
CA ASP A 246 -0.56 -22.38 -5.80
C ASP A 246 -0.17 -21.95 -7.23
N PHE A 247 0.18 -20.67 -7.39
CA PHE A 247 0.98 -20.22 -8.52
C PHE A 247 2.45 -20.61 -8.32
N SER A 248 3.16 -20.87 -9.42
CA SER A 248 4.62 -20.86 -9.37
C SER A 248 5.14 -19.45 -9.04
N PRO A 249 6.36 -19.31 -8.52
CA PRO A 249 7.03 -18.01 -8.44
C PRO A 249 7.08 -17.33 -9.82
N ASN A 250 6.72 -16.05 -9.86
CA ASN A 250 6.83 -15.23 -11.07
C ASN A 250 8.30 -14.86 -11.33
N VAL A 251 8.80 -15.13 -12.54
CA VAL A 251 10.13 -14.69 -12.99
C VAL A 251 9.98 -13.72 -14.15
N ALA A 252 10.56 -12.53 -14.03
CA ALA A 252 10.51 -11.50 -15.06
C ALA A 252 11.83 -11.48 -15.86
N TYR A 253 11.73 -11.57 -17.19
CA TYR A 253 12.87 -11.49 -18.10
C TYR A 253 12.83 -10.17 -18.88
N PRO A 254 13.65 -9.17 -18.49
CA PRO A 254 13.81 -7.95 -19.27
C PRO A 254 14.75 -8.24 -20.45
N LEU A 255 14.23 -8.13 -21.67
CA LEU A 255 15.04 -8.26 -22.89
C LEU A 255 15.60 -6.89 -23.31
N PRO A 256 16.82 -6.82 -23.91
CA PRO A 256 17.39 -5.57 -24.36
C PRO A 256 16.47 -4.79 -25.31
N VAL A 257 16.33 -3.49 -25.07
CA VAL A 257 15.61 -2.52 -25.89
C VAL A 257 16.59 -1.53 -26.51
N THR A 258 16.37 -1.12 -27.75
CA THR A 258 17.07 0.01 -28.34
C THR A 258 16.35 1.31 -28.00
N LEU A 259 17.03 2.20 -27.27
CA LEU A 259 16.52 3.53 -26.92
C LEU A 259 16.61 4.49 -28.11
N CYS A 260 17.78 4.52 -28.73
CA CYS A 260 18.10 5.32 -29.91
C CYS A 260 19.25 4.64 -30.69
N PRO A 261 19.59 5.10 -31.91
CA PRO A 261 20.67 4.49 -32.68
C PRO A 261 21.98 4.35 -31.88
N GLY A 262 22.49 3.12 -31.77
CA GLY A 262 23.73 2.82 -31.04
C GLY A 262 23.59 2.65 -29.52
N VAL A 263 22.40 2.84 -28.94
CA VAL A 263 22.17 2.72 -27.49
C VAL A 263 21.12 1.64 -27.22
N SER A 264 21.58 0.52 -26.64
CA SER A 264 20.71 -0.57 -26.17
C SER A 264 20.84 -0.73 -24.66
N VAL A 265 19.71 -0.92 -23.98
CA VAL A 265 19.63 -1.05 -22.52
C VAL A 265 18.71 -2.20 -22.16
N VAL A 266 18.78 -2.67 -20.92
CA VAL A 266 17.85 -3.67 -20.38
C VAL A 266 16.91 -2.94 -19.41
N PRO A 267 15.59 -2.85 -19.66
CA PRO A 267 14.65 -2.15 -18.80
C PRO A 267 14.25 -3.04 -17.59
N ASP A 268 15.24 -3.36 -16.76
CA ASP A 268 15.11 -4.20 -15.56
C ASP A 268 14.54 -3.45 -14.33
N GLY A 269 14.55 -2.12 -14.35
CA GLY A 269 14.20 -1.28 -13.21
C GLY A 269 15.19 -1.32 -12.05
N LEU A 270 16.41 -1.83 -12.28
CA LEU A 270 17.46 -2.05 -11.28
C LEU A 270 18.75 -1.31 -11.65
N SER A 271 19.10 -1.29 -12.94
CA SER A 271 20.29 -0.63 -13.47
C SER A 271 20.04 0.87 -13.65
N ASP A 272 21.07 1.71 -13.42
CA ASP A 272 20.96 3.14 -13.71
C ASP A 272 21.08 3.41 -15.22
N LEU A 273 19.95 3.73 -15.83
CA LEU A 273 19.84 4.02 -17.25
C LEU A 273 19.85 5.53 -17.54
N GLY A 274 19.98 6.38 -16.53
CA GLY A 274 20.01 7.84 -16.67
C GLY A 274 21.04 8.33 -17.70
N PRO A 275 22.31 7.90 -17.66
CA PRO A 275 23.32 8.31 -18.65
C PRO A 275 22.98 7.88 -20.09
N SER A 276 22.39 6.70 -20.27
CA SER A 276 21.99 6.20 -21.59
C SER A 276 20.81 6.99 -22.15
N LEU A 277 19.81 7.29 -21.32
CA LEU A 277 18.68 8.14 -21.67
C LEU A 277 19.13 9.57 -22.01
N GLN A 278 20.03 10.15 -21.20
CA GLN A 278 20.61 11.46 -21.47
C GLN A 278 21.32 11.50 -22.82
N THR A 279 22.13 10.49 -23.13
CA THR A 279 22.83 10.38 -24.42
C THR A 279 21.83 10.41 -25.59
N CYS A 280 20.71 9.67 -25.49
CA CYS A 280 19.67 9.68 -26.51
C CYS A 280 18.96 11.02 -26.64
N ILE A 281 18.69 11.71 -25.52
CA ILE A 281 18.12 13.06 -25.51
C ILE A 281 19.06 14.06 -26.18
N ASP A 282 20.35 14.01 -25.83
CA ASP A 282 21.37 14.93 -26.36
C ASP A 282 21.51 14.76 -27.88
N ASN A 283 21.53 13.52 -28.37
CA ASN A 283 21.63 13.19 -29.79
C ASN A 283 20.36 13.46 -30.60
N THR A 284 19.20 13.55 -29.95
CA THR A 284 17.94 13.85 -30.63
C THR A 284 17.86 15.36 -30.91
N PRO A 285 17.55 15.81 -32.14
CA PRO A 285 17.46 17.24 -32.46
C PRO A 285 16.44 17.99 -31.61
N SER A 286 16.60 19.31 -31.48
CA SER A 286 15.59 20.18 -30.85
C SER A 286 14.25 20.06 -31.58
N GLY A 287 13.16 19.94 -30.82
CA GLY A 287 11.82 19.63 -31.31
C GLY A 287 11.59 18.16 -31.63
N GLY A 288 12.62 17.31 -31.49
CA GLY A 288 12.54 15.88 -31.74
C GLY A 288 11.76 15.11 -30.67
N THR A 289 11.48 13.84 -30.99
CA THR A 289 10.81 12.90 -30.09
C THR A 289 11.74 11.74 -29.78
N LEU A 290 11.83 11.35 -28.51
CA LEU A 290 12.37 10.06 -28.08
C LEU A 290 11.23 9.17 -27.57
N GLU A 291 11.07 8.01 -28.21
CA GLU A 291 10.02 7.03 -27.89
C GLU A 291 10.62 5.83 -27.16
N LEU A 292 10.34 5.76 -25.86
CA LEU A 292 10.76 4.65 -25.01
C LEU A 292 9.84 3.45 -25.22
N PRO A 293 10.37 2.26 -25.52
CA PRO A 293 9.58 1.04 -25.43
C PRO A 293 8.94 0.88 -24.05
N PRO A 294 7.78 0.23 -23.93
CA PRO A 294 7.23 -0.16 -22.63
C PRO A 294 8.24 -1.00 -21.84
N GLY A 295 8.40 -0.70 -20.55
CA GLY A 295 9.40 -1.34 -19.68
C GLY A 295 9.73 -0.49 -18.46
N THR A 296 10.53 -1.02 -17.53
CA THR A 296 10.94 -0.27 -16.33
C THR A 296 12.39 0.19 -16.44
N TYR A 297 12.61 1.50 -16.41
CA TYR A 297 13.91 2.13 -16.54
C TYR A 297 14.34 2.68 -15.18
N GLY A 298 15.33 2.04 -14.55
CA GLY A 298 15.90 2.50 -13.28
C GLY A 298 16.73 3.78 -13.47
N LEU A 299 16.57 4.75 -12.57
CA LEU A 299 17.32 6.00 -12.59
C LEU A 299 17.98 6.27 -11.23
N ALA A 300 19.31 6.28 -11.21
CA ALA A 300 20.13 6.80 -10.12
C ALA A 300 20.78 8.15 -10.47
N THR A 301 20.82 8.48 -11.76
CA THR A 301 21.26 9.77 -12.30
C THR A 301 20.06 10.53 -12.86
N GLN A 302 20.01 11.85 -12.61
CA GLN A 302 18.95 12.70 -13.15
C GLN A 302 19.09 12.86 -14.66
N VAL A 303 17.97 12.74 -15.37
CA VAL A 303 17.84 13.04 -16.78
C VAL A 303 17.32 14.48 -16.95
N ARG A 304 18.00 15.28 -17.78
CA ARG A 304 17.69 16.69 -18.00
C ARG A 304 17.38 16.98 -19.46
N ILE A 305 16.33 17.75 -19.68
CA ILE A 305 15.88 18.24 -20.98
C ILE A 305 15.90 19.77 -20.94
N ASN A 306 16.73 20.38 -21.79
CA ASN A 306 16.96 21.84 -21.84
C ASN A 306 16.65 22.44 -23.22
N LYS A 307 15.94 21.69 -24.07
CA LYS A 307 15.53 22.08 -25.42
C LYS A 307 14.09 21.61 -25.67
N PRO A 308 13.37 22.20 -26.64
CA PRO A 308 12.12 21.64 -27.15
C PRO A 308 12.26 20.15 -27.42
N PHE A 309 11.34 19.34 -26.88
CA PHE A 309 11.51 17.89 -26.86
C PHE A 309 10.22 17.16 -26.52
N THR A 310 10.01 15.99 -27.09
CA THR A 310 8.97 15.08 -26.61
C THR A 310 9.59 13.78 -26.11
N LEU A 311 9.35 13.43 -24.85
CA LEU A 311 9.64 12.11 -24.31
C LEU A 311 8.31 11.38 -24.12
N ARG A 312 8.16 10.23 -24.78
CA ARG A 312 6.92 9.45 -24.72
C ARG A 312 7.14 7.96 -24.72
N THR A 313 6.09 7.19 -24.39
CA THR A 313 6.08 5.75 -24.65
C THR A 313 5.76 5.45 -26.11
N ARG A 314 6.52 4.54 -26.71
CA ARG A 314 6.34 4.05 -28.09
C ARG A 314 5.02 3.31 -28.25
N GLY A 315 4.29 3.63 -29.31
CA GLY A 315 3.04 2.98 -29.72
C GLY A 315 1.79 3.58 -29.07
N LEU A 316 1.93 4.67 -28.32
CA LEU A 316 0.82 5.35 -27.63
C LEU A 316 0.55 6.76 -28.17
N GLU A 317 1.13 7.13 -29.32
CA GLU A 317 1.10 8.51 -29.85
C GLU A 317 -0.31 9.05 -30.10
N ASN A 318 -1.27 8.16 -30.36
CA ASN A 318 -2.67 8.47 -30.63
C ASN A 318 -3.62 7.92 -29.56
N SER A 319 -3.08 7.39 -28.46
CA SER A 319 -3.90 6.91 -27.36
C SER A 319 -4.49 8.09 -26.59
N ALA A 320 -5.79 8.01 -26.28
CA ALA A 320 -6.44 8.91 -25.34
C ALA A 320 -6.47 8.35 -23.90
N ALA A 321 -6.08 7.09 -23.72
CA ALA A 321 -6.07 6.41 -22.43
C ALA A 321 -4.78 6.69 -21.67
N ASN A 322 -4.88 7.02 -20.38
CA ASN A 322 -3.69 7.27 -19.56
C ASN A 322 -2.99 5.97 -19.10
N CYS A 323 -1.77 6.10 -18.56
CA CYS A 323 -0.93 4.97 -18.19
C CYS A 323 -1.43 4.05 -17.06
N GLU A 324 -2.51 4.39 -16.36
CA GLU A 324 -3.15 3.50 -15.38
C GLU A 324 -4.40 2.80 -15.94
N GLU A 325 -4.78 3.08 -17.19
CA GLU A 325 -5.94 2.42 -17.80
C GLU A 325 -5.64 0.97 -18.22
N PRO A 326 -6.63 0.07 -18.13
CA PRO A 326 -6.45 -1.33 -18.51
C PRO A 326 -5.95 -1.50 -19.95
N GLY A 327 -4.93 -2.33 -20.13
CA GLY A 327 -4.34 -2.61 -21.45
C GLY A 327 -3.31 -1.59 -21.94
N ILE A 328 -3.08 -0.50 -21.19
CA ILE A 328 -2.03 0.47 -21.49
C ILE A 328 -0.72 0.05 -20.82
N HIS A 329 0.34 -0.04 -21.62
CA HIS A 329 1.67 -0.42 -21.16
C HIS A 329 2.63 0.74 -21.39
N CYS A 330 2.86 1.54 -20.35
CA CYS A 330 3.77 2.68 -20.41
C CYS A 330 5.21 2.33 -20.05
N ALA A 331 6.16 3.14 -20.53
CA ALA A 331 7.51 3.21 -20.00
C ALA A 331 7.46 3.79 -18.57
N VAL A 332 8.09 3.07 -17.63
CA VAL A 332 8.18 3.46 -16.22
C VAL A 332 9.59 3.98 -15.95
N LEU A 333 9.72 5.27 -15.66
CA LEU A 333 10.95 5.86 -15.14
C LEU A 333 10.91 5.75 -13.61
N LYS A 334 11.78 4.91 -13.05
CA LYS A 334 11.74 4.51 -11.65
C LYS A 334 12.99 4.98 -10.91
N ALA A 335 12.81 5.76 -9.83
CA ALA A 335 13.92 6.16 -8.98
C ALA A 335 14.56 4.94 -8.27
N LEU A 336 15.87 4.78 -8.37
CA LEU A 336 16.59 3.72 -7.68
C LEU A 336 16.89 4.09 -6.21
N PRO A 337 17.11 3.12 -5.31
CA PRO A 337 17.60 3.38 -3.94
C PRO A 337 18.88 4.23 -3.89
N SER A 338 19.71 4.15 -4.93
CA SER A 338 20.92 4.94 -5.10
C SER A 338 20.67 6.38 -5.55
N PHE A 339 19.47 6.76 -6.00
CA PHE A 339 19.12 8.14 -6.32
C PHE A 339 19.03 8.99 -5.04
N ASN A 340 20.12 9.68 -4.73
CA ASN A 340 20.25 10.53 -3.55
C ASN A 340 20.63 11.97 -3.92
N ALA A 341 20.34 12.41 -5.14
CA ALA A 341 20.70 13.74 -5.60
C ALA A 341 19.65 14.78 -5.15
N LYS A 342 20.11 15.89 -4.56
CA LYS A 342 19.29 17.06 -4.22
C LYS A 342 19.07 17.94 -5.45
N VAL A 343 18.29 17.43 -6.41
CA VAL A 343 18.16 18.07 -7.73
C VAL A 343 16.72 18.32 -8.17
N GLY A 344 15.73 18.02 -7.31
CA GLY A 344 14.31 18.24 -7.62
C GLY A 344 13.74 17.20 -8.59
N GLY A 345 14.13 15.93 -8.41
CA GLY A 345 13.58 14.79 -9.15
C GLY A 345 14.56 14.14 -10.12
N PHE A 346 14.25 12.92 -10.54
CA PHE A 346 15.07 12.13 -11.46
C PHE A 346 14.85 12.49 -12.93
N LEU A 347 13.78 13.24 -13.24
CA LEU A 347 13.52 13.81 -14.56
C LEU A 347 13.28 15.31 -14.43
N ALA A 348 13.96 16.11 -15.24
CA ALA A 348 13.79 17.56 -15.23
C ALA A 348 13.72 18.15 -16.64
N ALA A 349 12.73 18.99 -16.89
CA ALA A 349 12.76 19.98 -17.96
C ALA A 349 13.13 21.32 -17.34
N GLU A 350 14.19 21.98 -17.82
CA GLU A 350 14.65 23.23 -17.21
C GLU A 350 15.03 24.29 -18.26
N ALA A 351 14.65 25.54 -17.98
CA ALA A 351 15.02 26.73 -18.75
C ALA A 351 14.77 26.56 -20.25
N THR A 352 13.55 26.14 -20.61
CA THR A 352 13.22 25.72 -21.97
C THR A 352 11.75 25.95 -22.31
N GLN A 353 11.30 25.43 -23.45
CA GLN A 353 9.91 25.53 -23.91
C GLN A 353 9.53 24.34 -24.77
N TYR A 354 8.23 24.09 -24.93
CA TYR A 354 7.69 23.02 -25.78
C TYR A 354 8.25 21.63 -25.42
N VAL A 355 8.43 21.36 -24.12
CA VAL A 355 8.74 20.01 -23.64
C VAL A 355 7.44 19.27 -23.35
N THR A 356 7.30 18.07 -23.89
CA THR A 356 6.15 17.19 -23.65
C THR A 356 6.61 15.89 -23.01
N PHE A 357 6.06 15.58 -21.84
CA PHE A 357 6.09 14.25 -21.24
C PHE A 357 4.72 13.61 -21.46
N ASP A 358 4.67 12.55 -22.25
CA ASP A 358 3.41 11.95 -22.68
C ASP A 358 3.42 10.42 -22.50
N HIS A 359 2.36 9.88 -21.90
CA HIS A 359 2.25 8.46 -21.57
C HIS A 359 3.49 7.90 -20.82
N LEU A 360 3.97 8.57 -19.77
CA LEU A 360 5.05 8.08 -18.93
C LEU A 360 4.55 7.76 -17.51
N ILE A 361 5.14 6.75 -16.86
CA ILE A 361 4.98 6.56 -15.42
C ILE A 361 6.27 7.01 -14.73
N LEU A 362 6.18 8.05 -13.90
CA LEU A 362 7.25 8.52 -13.03
C LEU A 362 7.03 7.90 -11.65
N ASP A 363 7.81 6.88 -11.30
CA ASP A 363 7.69 6.16 -10.04
C ASP A 363 8.84 6.54 -9.09
N GLY A 364 8.50 7.27 -8.03
CA GLY A 364 9.43 7.66 -6.98
C GLY A 364 9.96 6.51 -6.15
N ASN A 365 9.38 5.31 -6.29
CA ASN A 365 9.83 4.08 -5.66
C ASN A 365 9.99 4.21 -4.13
N ARG A 366 9.09 4.96 -3.47
CA ARG A 366 9.19 5.30 -2.04
C ARG A 366 9.57 4.10 -1.19
N ALA A 367 8.85 2.98 -1.30
CA ALA A 367 9.03 1.80 -0.46
C ALA A 367 10.48 1.28 -0.45
N ALA A 368 11.13 1.20 -1.61
CA ALA A 368 12.52 0.74 -1.71
C ALA A 368 13.55 1.84 -1.38
N ARG A 369 13.10 3.10 -1.31
CA ARG A 369 13.93 4.25 -0.93
C ARG A 369 13.78 4.63 0.55
N LEU A 370 12.89 3.98 1.31
CA LEU A 370 12.82 4.12 2.76
C LEU A 370 14.16 3.65 3.37
N GLY A 371 14.83 4.51 4.14
CA GLY A 371 16.14 4.23 4.74
C GLY A 371 17.35 4.74 3.94
N THR A 372 17.16 5.38 2.79
CA THR A 372 18.26 6.01 2.04
C THR A 372 18.60 7.40 2.58
N THR A 373 19.73 7.97 2.12
CA THR A 373 20.09 9.36 2.43
C THR A 373 18.99 10.32 2.01
N ALA A 374 18.41 10.18 0.81
CA ALA A 374 17.32 11.04 0.35
C ALA A 374 16.12 11.03 1.31
N ALA A 375 15.69 9.84 1.78
CA ALA A 375 14.60 9.73 2.74
C ALA A 375 14.93 10.41 4.07
N SER A 376 16.18 10.30 4.55
CA SER A 376 16.59 10.96 5.80
C SER A 376 16.58 12.49 5.73
N GLN A 377 16.61 13.08 4.52
CA GLN A 377 16.58 14.53 4.33
C GLN A 377 15.16 15.10 4.30
N CYS A 378 14.15 14.29 3.95
CA CYS A 378 12.76 14.75 3.87
C CYS A 378 12.25 15.40 5.18
N PRO A 379 12.39 14.77 6.36
CA PRO A 379 11.90 15.36 7.61
C PRO A 379 12.65 16.61 8.06
N LEU A 380 13.85 16.87 7.51
CA LEU A 380 14.63 18.05 7.86
C LEU A 380 14.10 19.33 7.20
N GLY A 381 13.20 19.21 6.21
CA GLY A 381 12.64 20.36 5.51
C GLY A 381 13.67 21.20 4.75
N SER A 382 14.90 20.72 4.60
CA SER A 382 15.97 21.48 3.96
C SER A 382 15.67 21.68 2.47
N ASP A 383 15.64 22.95 2.05
CA ASP A 383 15.51 23.36 0.65
C ASP A 383 14.25 22.82 -0.05
N ASN A 384 13.10 22.89 0.63
CA ASN A 384 11.78 22.53 0.09
C ASN A 384 11.69 21.06 -0.37
N ASN A 385 12.31 20.13 0.37
CA ASN A 385 12.16 18.68 0.17
C ASN A 385 12.61 18.14 -1.21
N ARG A 386 13.50 18.86 -1.90
CA ARG A 386 13.98 18.53 -3.27
C ARG A 386 14.66 17.17 -3.46
N TRP A 387 14.92 16.45 -2.36
CA TRP A 387 15.46 15.09 -2.36
C TRP A 387 14.43 14.03 -2.74
N GLY A 388 13.14 14.32 -2.52
CA GLY A 388 12.06 13.34 -2.63
C GLY A 388 11.20 13.44 -3.88
N PHE A 389 11.41 14.48 -4.70
CA PHE A 389 10.61 14.76 -5.89
C PHE A 389 10.73 13.63 -6.92
N ASN A 390 9.70 13.44 -7.74
CA ASN A 390 9.83 12.59 -8.93
C ASN A 390 10.37 13.37 -10.11
N ALA A 391 9.76 14.52 -10.42
CA ALA A 391 10.16 15.35 -11.55
C ALA A 391 9.85 16.83 -11.35
N LYS A 392 10.46 17.64 -12.22
CA LYS A 392 10.14 19.06 -12.34
C LYS A 392 10.16 19.56 -13.77
N MET A 393 9.35 20.58 -14.02
CA MET A 393 9.39 21.43 -15.20
C MET A 393 9.61 22.86 -14.73
N GLY A 394 10.87 23.28 -14.64
CA GLY A 394 11.27 24.59 -14.12
C GLY A 394 11.57 25.59 -15.24
N ASP A 395 10.89 26.72 -15.26
CA ASP A 395 11.00 27.75 -16.31
C ASP A 395 10.72 27.18 -17.71
N CYS A 396 9.59 26.49 -17.83
CA CYS A 396 9.20 25.72 -19.01
C CYS A 396 7.89 26.27 -19.61
N THR A 397 7.99 27.03 -20.71
CA THR A 397 6.81 27.63 -21.37
C THR A 397 6.22 26.67 -22.42
N PHE A 398 4.89 26.60 -22.56
CA PHE A 398 4.21 25.67 -23.47
C PHE A 398 4.54 24.19 -23.19
N CYS A 399 4.96 23.86 -21.97
CA CYS A 399 5.33 22.51 -21.60
C CYS A 399 4.10 21.69 -21.15
N ARG A 400 4.15 20.39 -21.42
CA ARG A 400 2.99 19.50 -21.35
C ARG A 400 3.30 18.25 -20.56
N PHE A 401 2.40 17.90 -19.64
CA PHE A 401 2.37 16.60 -18.95
C PHE A 401 1.02 15.95 -19.24
N THR A 402 1.02 14.93 -20.11
CA THR A 402 -0.22 14.38 -20.68
C THR A 402 -0.27 12.86 -20.57
N HIS A 403 -1.45 12.30 -20.28
CA HIS A 403 -1.68 10.85 -20.21
C HIS A 403 -0.75 10.08 -19.27
N SER A 404 -0.08 10.80 -18.37
CA SER A 404 1.08 10.31 -17.62
C SER A 404 0.72 10.12 -16.16
N VAL A 405 1.55 9.38 -15.44
CA VAL A 405 1.36 9.08 -14.02
C VAL A 405 2.60 9.56 -13.26
N SER A 406 2.44 10.28 -12.17
CA SER A 406 3.50 10.50 -11.19
C SER A 406 3.08 9.94 -9.83
N LYS A 407 3.83 8.96 -9.33
CA LYS A 407 3.44 8.21 -8.14
C LYS A 407 4.59 7.92 -7.20
N ASN A 408 4.25 7.61 -5.96
CA ASN A 408 5.18 7.14 -4.93
C ASN A 408 6.39 8.07 -4.70
N ALA A 409 6.22 9.39 -4.84
CA ALA A 409 7.24 10.34 -4.41
C ALA A 409 7.57 10.10 -2.93
N LEU A 410 8.85 10.32 -2.57
CA LEU A 410 9.30 10.17 -1.18
C LEU A 410 8.71 11.27 -0.28
N CYS A 411 8.82 12.52 -0.74
CA CYS A 411 8.38 13.74 -0.08
C CYS A 411 8.44 14.90 -1.10
N GLY A 412 7.94 16.08 -0.74
CA GLY A 412 7.99 17.28 -1.56
C GLY A 412 6.85 17.34 -2.57
N THR A 413 7.06 16.84 -3.78
CA THR A 413 6.01 16.83 -4.82
C THR A 413 6.22 15.73 -5.84
N ALA A 414 5.13 15.19 -6.38
CA ALA A 414 5.21 14.29 -7.53
C ALA A 414 5.59 15.04 -8.81
N LEU A 415 5.20 16.29 -8.98
CA LEU A 415 5.61 17.13 -10.10
C LEU A 415 5.63 18.60 -9.68
N GLU A 416 6.80 19.21 -9.76
CA GLU A 416 6.94 20.67 -9.70
C GLU A 416 6.77 21.26 -11.10
N PHE A 417 5.96 22.31 -11.24
CA PHE A 417 5.80 23.04 -12.50
C PHE A 417 5.96 24.55 -12.30
N ARG A 418 6.74 25.18 -13.18
CA ARG A 418 6.93 26.62 -13.25
C ARG A 418 7.14 27.04 -14.70
N GLY A 419 6.33 27.97 -15.20
CA GLY A 419 6.39 28.47 -16.58
C GLY A 419 5.00 28.79 -17.11
N ASN A 420 4.88 29.57 -18.19
CA ASN A 420 3.57 29.97 -18.71
C ASN A 420 3.03 28.98 -19.75
N ASP A 421 1.73 29.04 -20.00
CA ASP A 421 1.05 28.28 -21.06
C ASP A 421 1.20 26.76 -20.89
N GLY A 422 1.34 26.29 -19.64
CA GLY A 422 1.50 24.88 -19.31
C GLY A 422 0.22 24.08 -19.55
N THR A 423 0.33 22.83 -19.98
CA THR A 423 -0.81 21.92 -20.08
C THR A 423 -0.57 20.65 -19.28
N ILE A 424 -1.37 20.42 -18.24
CA ILE A 424 -1.36 19.19 -17.46
C ILE A 424 -2.75 18.56 -17.59
N THR A 425 -2.85 17.46 -18.33
CA THR A 425 -4.16 16.87 -18.61
C THR A 425 -4.16 15.36 -18.68
N ASN A 426 -5.31 14.77 -18.33
CA ASN A 426 -5.57 13.34 -18.36
C ASN A 426 -4.46 12.52 -17.67
N SER A 427 -3.93 13.06 -16.57
CA SER A 427 -2.78 12.49 -15.87
C SER A 427 -3.14 12.12 -14.43
N VAL A 428 -2.36 11.23 -13.84
CA VAL A 428 -2.61 10.69 -12.50
C VAL A 428 -1.48 11.04 -11.53
N PHE A 429 -1.83 11.53 -10.35
CA PHE A 429 -0.91 11.81 -9.25
C PHE A 429 -1.29 10.99 -8.03
N ARG A 430 -0.53 9.94 -7.74
CA ARG A 430 -0.95 8.87 -6.81
C ARG A 430 0.05 8.56 -5.71
N SER A 431 -0.46 8.43 -4.49
CA SER A 431 0.27 7.87 -3.34
C SER A 431 1.60 8.59 -3.08
N ASN A 432 1.65 9.91 -3.29
CA ASN A 432 2.86 10.70 -3.10
C ASN A 432 2.99 11.13 -1.65
N GLY A 433 4.17 10.90 -1.07
CA GLY A 433 4.43 11.11 0.35
C GLY A 433 3.62 10.21 1.28
N GLN A 434 3.86 10.36 2.57
CA GLN A 434 3.25 9.57 3.63
C GLN A 434 2.89 10.45 4.82
N ASN A 435 1.60 10.76 4.98
CA ASN A 435 1.11 11.68 6.01
C ASN A 435 1.49 11.23 7.43
N SER A 436 1.41 9.92 7.67
CA SER A 436 1.68 9.32 8.98
C SER A 436 3.15 9.40 9.43
N VAL A 437 4.06 9.89 8.58
CA VAL A 437 5.48 10.05 8.91
C VAL A 437 5.82 11.55 8.82
N PRO A 438 6.12 12.21 9.94
CA PRO A 438 6.40 13.65 9.96
C PRO A 438 7.45 14.07 8.93
N GLY A 439 7.11 15.07 8.11
CA GLY A 439 7.98 15.65 7.09
C GLY A 439 8.28 14.73 5.90
N MET A 440 7.61 13.58 5.77
CA MET A 440 7.63 12.75 4.56
C MET A 440 6.44 13.06 3.65
N TRP A 441 5.93 14.29 3.71
CA TRP A 441 4.74 14.69 2.95
C TRP A 441 5.10 15.09 1.53
N ALA A 442 4.22 14.81 0.58
CA ALA A 442 4.36 15.29 -0.78
C ALA A 442 3.02 15.76 -1.36
N ASP A 443 3.10 16.82 -2.14
CA ASP A 443 2.03 17.23 -3.04
C ASP A 443 1.85 16.24 -4.18
N GLY A 444 0.66 16.24 -4.78
CA GLY A 444 0.45 15.60 -6.08
C GLY A 444 1.07 16.43 -7.21
N LEU A 445 0.57 17.65 -7.39
CA LEU A 445 1.06 18.62 -8.37
C LEU A 445 1.25 19.98 -7.71
N THR A 446 2.47 20.50 -7.79
CA THR A 446 2.83 21.83 -7.29
C THR A 446 3.11 22.75 -8.48
N ILE A 447 2.18 23.64 -8.79
CA ILE A 447 2.42 24.70 -9.78
C ILE A 447 2.82 25.94 -9.00
N HIS A 448 4.11 26.29 -9.00
CA HIS A 448 4.56 27.53 -8.35
C HIS A 448 3.93 28.77 -9.00
N PHE A 449 3.92 28.80 -10.33
CA PHE A 449 3.24 29.82 -11.12
C PHE A 449 3.12 29.39 -12.58
N SER A 450 1.96 29.63 -13.19
CA SER A 450 1.75 29.44 -14.63
C SER A 450 0.57 30.27 -15.16
N ASP A 451 0.85 31.40 -15.81
CA ASP A 451 -0.20 32.14 -16.53
C ASP A 451 -0.71 31.31 -17.71
N ARG A 452 -2.03 31.35 -17.94
CA ARG A 452 -2.73 30.63 -19.02
C ARG A 452 -2.50 29.11 -18.99
N ALA A 453 -2.22 28.56 -17.81
CA ALA A 453 -2.12 27.12 -17.65
C ALA A 453 -3.47 26.44 -17.89
N THR A 454 -3.45 25.21 -18.37
CA THR A 454 -4.61 24.32 -18.42
C THR A 454 -4.32 23.09 -17.56
N VAL A 455 -5.07 22.91 -16.48
CA VAL A 455 -4.98 21.76 -15.57
C VAL A 455 -6.34 21.08 -15.57
N THR A 456 -6.50 20.01 -16.36
CA THR A 456 -7.83 19.44 -16.58
C THR A 456 -7.89 17.93 -16.74
N HIS A 457 -8.97 17.31 -16.29
CA HIS A 457 -9.19 15.87 -16.38
C HIS A 457 -8.11 15.03 -15.67
N ASN A 458 -7.43 15.59 -14.66
CA ASN A 458 -6.43 14.86 -13.89
C ASN A 458 -7.06 14.15 -12.70
N THR A 459 -6.46 13.04 -12.30
CA THR A 459 -6.85 12.26 -11.11
C THR A 459 -5.77 12.33 -10.04
N PHE A 460 -6.15 12.71 -8.82
CA PHE A 460 -5.28 12.78 -7.67
C PHE A 460 -5.77 11.80 -6.61
N VAL A 461 -4.92 10.90 -6.13
CA VAL A 461 -5.28 9.92 -5.12
C VAL A 461 -4.20 9.78 -4.06
N ASP A 462 -4.56 9.91 -2.78
CA ASP A 462 -3.64 9.66 -1.66
C ASP A 462 -2.35 10.48 -1.76
N ASN A 463 -2.42 11.78 -2.01
CA ASN A 463 -1.28 12.68 -1.87
C ASN A 463 -1.31 13.27 -0.46
N SER A 464 -0.19 13.19 0.26
CA SER A 464 -0.19 13.34 1.72
C SER A 464 -0.10 14.79 2.23
N ASP A 465 0.21 15.73 1.35
CA ASP A 465 0.28 17.17 1.66
C ASP A 465 -0.87 17.92 0.97
N VAL A 466 -0.66 18.54 -0.19
CA VAL A 466 -1.74 19.08 -1.02
C VAL A 466 -1.89 18.27 -2.31
N ALA A 467 -3.11 17.82 -2.63
CA ALA A 467 -3.29 17.06 -3.86
C ALA A 467 -3.01 17.92 -5.11
N LEU A 468 -3.55 19.13 -5.18
CA LEU A 468 -3.27 20.11 -6.23
C LEU A 468 -3.11 21.51 -5.63
N ILE A 469 -1.92 22.11 -5.80
CA ILE A 469 -1.64 23.47 -5.34
C ILE A 469 -1.13 24.35 -6.48
N LEU A 470 -1.66 25.57 -6.55
CA LEU A 470 -1.19 26.61 -7.45
C LEU A 470 -0.76 27.83 -6.64
N GLY A 471 0.40 28.40 -6.99
CA GLY A 471 0.93 29.63 -6.40
C GLY A 471 0.61 30.88 -7.21
N GLY A 472 0.03 30.73 -8.41
CA GLY A 472 -0.39 31.84 -9.26
C GLY A 472 -0.64 31.38 -10.70
N GLY A 473 -1.43 32.13 -11.45
CA GLY A 473 -1.73 31.81 -12.83
C GLY A 473 -2.89 32.63 -13.37
N GLN A 474 -2.57 33.80 -13.91
CA GLN A 474 -3.56 34.65 -14.56
C GLN A 474 -4.16 33.93 -15.77
N ASN A 475 -5.48 33.93 -15.87
CA ASN A 475 -6.22 33.23 -16.92
C ASN A 475 -5.93 31.71 -16.97
N ALA A 476 -5.47 31.10 -15.86
CA ALA A 476 -5.36 29.66 -15.78
C ALA A 476 -6.74 28.99 -15.73
N VAL A 477 -6.86 27.78 -16.28
CA VAL A 477 -8.07 26.97 -16.29
C VAL A 477 -7.79 25.69 -15.51
N VAL A 478 -8.42 25.54 -14.36
CA VAL A 478 -8.30 24.37 -13.48
C VAL A 478 -9.67 23.72 -13.37
N THR A 479 -9.95 22.74 -14.23
CA THR A 479 -11.31 22.18 -14.33
C THR A 479 -11.37 20.69 -14.52
N HIS A 480 -12.49 20.06 -14.12
CA HIS A 480 -12.73 18.63 -14.32
C HIS A 480 -11.65 17.72 -13.69
N ASN A 481 -10.96 18.18 -12.65
CA ASN A 481 -10.02 17.34 -11.91
C ASN A 481 -10.75 16.55 -10.81
N ARG A 482 -10.32 15.32 -10.57
CA ARG A 482 -10.87 14.44 -9.53
C ARG A 482 -9.82 14.17 -8.47
N ILE A 483 -10.07 14.62 -7.25
CA ILE A 483 -9.21 14.43 -6.08
C ILE A 483 -9.91 13.47 -5.12
N SER A 484 -9.20 12.46 -4.62
CA SER A 484 -9.73 11.50 -3.66
C SER A 484 -8.68 11.11 -2.62
N GLN A 485 -9.08 11.00 -1.35
CA GLN A 485 -8.17 10.67 -0.24
C GLN A 485 -8.68 9.44 0.55
N PRO A 486 -8.69 8.24 -0.03
CA PRO A 486 -9.19 7.04 0.65
C PRO A 486 -8.26 6.51 1.76
N GLY A 487 -6.95 6.68 1.62
CA GLY A 487 -5.95 5.99 2.41
C GLY A 487 -5.11 6.87 3.34
N GLN A 488 -5.02 8.18 3.11
CA GLN A 488 -4.27 9.07 4.00
C GLN A 488 -4.77 10.50 4.03
N VAL A 489 -4.40 11.20 5.10
CA VAL A 489 -4.75 12.61 5.32
C VAL A 489 -3.94 13.51 4.39
N ALA A 490 -4.56 14.60 3.95
CA ALA A 490 -3.97 15.68 3.19
C ALA A 490 -4.32 17.01 3.86
N PHE A 491 -3.41 17.99 3.77
CA PHE A 491 -3.66 19.37 4.15
C PHE A 491 -4.84 19.93 3.32
N ALA A 492 -4.76 19.86 2.00
CA ALA A 492 -5.85 20.31 1.15
C ALA A 492 -6.09 19.38 -0.04
N GLY A 493 -7.35 19.29 -0.47
CA GLY A 493 -7.66 18.71 -1.78
C GLY A 493 -7.15 19.61 -2.89
N LEU A 494 -7.61 20.86 -2.90
CA LEU A 494 -7.17 21.91 -3.84
C LEU A 494 -6.78 23.15 -3.06
N MET A 495 -5.68 23.79 -3.42
CA MET A 495 -5.23 25.03 -2.78
C MET A 495 -4.79 26.09 -3.80
N LEU A 496 -5.21 27.33 -3.56
CA LEU A 496 -4.62 28.52 -4.17
C LEU A 496 -3.80 29.26 -3.11
N ASP A 497 -2.51 29.40 -3.37
CA ASP A 497 -1.51 29.99 -2.46
C ASP A 497 -0.73 31.09 -3.21
N ASN A 498 0.19 31.75 -2.53
CA ASN A 498 1.27 32.55 -3.10
C ASN A 498 2.67 32.07 -2.65
N PHE A 499 2.76 30.97 -1.88
CA PHE A 499 3.98 30.42 -1.28
C PHE A 499 4.81 31.49 -0.54
N ASN A 500 4.13 32.44 0.12
CA ASN A 500 4.74 33.59 0.77
C ASN A 500 5.72 34.37 -0.13
N THR A 501 5.46 34.38 -1.44
CA THR A 501 6.31 35.00 -2.45
C THR A 501 5.63 36.26 -2.99
N PRO A 502 6.24 37.46 -2.88
CA PRO A 502 5.60 38.72 -3.26
C PRO A 502 5.19 38.82 -4.73
N GLU A 503 5.85 38.08 -5.61
CA GLU A 503 5.64 38.05 -7.06
C GLU A 503 4.55 37.07 -7.49
N TRP A 504 4.09 36.22 -6.58
CA TRP A 504 3.11 35.16 -6.84
C TRP A 504 1.75 35.51 -6.21
N GLY A 505 0.75 34.67 -6.46
CA GLY A 505 -0.61 34.81 -5.93
C GLY A 505 -1.57 35.56 -6.83
N ASN A 506 -1.20 35.92 -8.07
CA ASN A 506 -2.13 36.56 -9.00
C ASN A 506 -2.91 35.49 -9.81
N PHE A 507 -4.21 35.43 -9.56
CA PHE A 507 -5.17 34.55 -10.22
C PHE A 507 -6.23 35.34 -11.01
N THR A 508 -5.96 36.60 -11.35
CA THR A 508 -6.90 37.40 -12.14
C THR A 508 -7.25 36.69 -13.46
N GLY A 509 -8.55 36.52 -13.71
CA GLY A 509 -9.08 35.80 -14.87
C GLY A 509 -8.96 34.27 -14.81
N ALA A 510 -8.34 33.70 -13.76
CA ALA A 510 -8.29 32.26 -13.58
C ALA A 510 -9.68 31.68 -13.28
N VAL A 511 -9.96 30.49 -13.80
CA VAL A 511 -11.19 29.74 -13.57
C VAL A 511 -10.86 28.41 -12.89
N VAL A 512 -11.44 28.19 -11.71
CA VAL A 512 -11.35 26.95 -10.95
C VAL A 512 -12.76 26.39 -10.81
N SER A 513 -13.14 25.48 -11.71
CA SER A 513 -14.51 24.97 -11.76
C SER A 513 -14.64 23.50 -12.04
N ASP A 514 -15.79 22.91 -11.69
CA ASP A 514 -16.14 21.53 -12.04
C ASP A 514 -15.11 20.50 -11.53
N ASN A 515 -14.37 20.83 -10.48
CA ASN A 515 -13.47 19.89 -9.81
C ASN A 515 -14.25 19.13 -8.73
N THR A 516 -13.90 17.85 -8.54
CA THR A 516 -14.48 17.00 -7.49
C THR A 516 -13.41 16.65 -6.47
N ILE A 517 -13.67 16.93 -5.20
CA ILE A 517 -12.82 16.62 -4.06
C ILE A 517 -13.57 15.66 -3.14
N ASP A 518 -13.14 14.41 -3.08
CA ASP A 518 -13.78 13.34 -2.30
C ASP A 518 -12.91 12.86 -1.13
N CYS A 519 -13.31 13.24 0.08
CA CYS A 519 -12.64 12.91 1.33
C CYS A 519 -13.46 11.90 2.16
N SER A 520 -14.43 11.21 1.56
CA SER A 520 -15.49 10.46 2.26
C SER A 520 -15.07 9.21 3.01
N ALA A 521 -13.88 8.67 2.73
CA ALA A 521 -13.41 7.48 3.42
C ALA A 521 -13.22 7.70 4.93
N ALA A 522 -12.61 8.82 5.33
CA ALA A 522 -12.33 9.11 6.74
C ALA A 522 -12.20 10.62 7.05
N ARG A 523 -12.75 11.49 6.20
CA ARG A 523 -12.56 12.96 6.29
C ARG A 523 -11.08 13.32 6.23
N ASN A 524 -10.42 12.75 5.24
CA ASN A 524 -8.97 12.80 5.11
C ASN A 524 -8.44 14.12 4.56
N CYS A 525 -9.28 15.02 4.05
CA CYS A 525 -8.82 16.38 3.73
C CYS A 525 -9.07 17.28 4.94
N HIS A 526 -8.03 17.94 5.46
CA HIS A 526 -8.20 19.02 6.43
C HIS A 526 -9.07 20.11 5.80
N PHE A 527 -8.68 20.59 4.62
CA PHE A 527 -9.45 21.50 3.80
C PHE A 527 -9.87 20.81 2.50
N GLY A 528 -11.15 20.88 2.13
CA GLY A 528 -11.59 20.42 0.82
C GLY A 528 -10.99 21.31 -0.26
N ILE A 529 -11.27 22.60 -0.16
CA ILE A 529 -10.62 23.67 -0.95
C ILE A 529 -10.12 24.75 0.01
N GLU A 530 -8.84 25.10 -0.11
CA GLU A 530 -8.19 26.18 0.63
C GLU A 530 -7.88 27.35 -0.31
N LEU A 531 -8.32 28.56 0.04
CA LEU A 531 -8.15 29.76 -0.78
C LEU A 531 -7.46 30.83 0.05
N GLY A 532 -6.16 31.00 -0.22
CA GLY A 532 -5.31 31.97 0.45
C GLY A 532 -4.22 31.32 1.30
N PRO A 533 -3.17 32.08 1.63
CA PRO A 533 -1.95 31.55 2.26
C PRO A 533 -1.97 31.59 3.79
N HIS A 534 -2.98 32.21 4.41
CA HIS A 534 -2.94 32.55 5.84
C HIS A 534 -2.92 31.35 6.80
N PRO A 535 -3.45 30.16 6.45
CA PRO A 535 -3.25 28.98 7.28
C PRO A 535 -1.79 28.59 7.43
N TRP A 536 -0.93 28.91 6.46
CA TRP A 536 0.50 28.57 6.51
C TRP A 536 1.39 29.71 6.99
N TYR A 537 1.07 30.95 6.63
CA TYR A 537 2.00 32.08 6.80
C TYR A 537 1.27 33.29 7.42
N MET A 538 1.98 34.10 8.24
CA MET A 538 1.51 35.42 8.74
C MET A 538 2.65 36.46 8.87
N PRO A 539 2.49 37.74 8.43
CA PRO A 539 1.43 38.28 7.55
C PRO A 539 1.86 38.19 6.06
N PRO A 540 1.42 37.19 5.29
CA PRO A 540 1.64 37.15 3.86
C PRO A 540 0.64 38.10 3.20
N LYS A 541 0.89 38.41 1.94
CA LYS A 541 -0.09 39.13 1.11
C LYS A 541 -1.24 38.19 0.76
N ASN A 542 -2.41 38.76 0.52
CA ASN A 542 -3.51 38.01 -0.06
C ASN A 542 -3.18 37.55 -1.49
N ILE A 543 -3.77 36.43 -1.91
CA ILE A 543 -3.89 36.12 -3.34
C ILE A 543 -4.85 37.14 -4.02
N GLN A 544 -4.71 37.38 -5.32
CA GLN A 544 -5.45 38.37 -6.09
C GLN A 544 -6.37 37.69 -7.10
N GLY A 545 -7.67 38.03 -7.08
CA GLY A 545 -8.63 37.53 -8.05
C GLY A 545 -8.84 36.00 -8.00
N GLY A 546 -9.34 35.47 -9.12
CA GLY A 546 -9.75 34.08 -9.28
C GLY A 546 -11.27 33.94 -9.31
N ASP A 547 -11.76 33.03 -10.15
CA ASP A 547 -13.18 32.68 -10.26
C ASP A 547 -13.35 31.20 -9.89
N VAL A 548 -13.80 30.96 -8.65
CA VAL A 548 -13.90 29.62 -8.05
C VAL A 548 -15.37 29.23 -7.92
N HIS A 549 -15.86 28.35 -8.79
CA HIS A 549 -17.28 28.03 -8.83
C HIS A 549 -17.58 26.61 -9.32
N GLY A 550 -18.76 26.08 -9.02
CA GLY A 550 -19.20 24.78 -9.56
C GLY A 550 -18.37 23.56 -9.09
N ASN A 551 -17.52 23.72 -8.07
CA ASN A 551 -16.75 22.60 -7.52
C ASN A 551 -17.58 21.82 -6.50
N SER A 552 -17.28 20.53 -6.35
CA SER A 552 -17.94 19.65 -5.39
C SER A 552 -16.95 19.09 -4.37
N VAL A 553 -17.21 19.33 -3.09
CA VAL A 553 -16.44 18.82 -1.95
C VAL A 553 -17.31 17.85 -1.14
N TYR A 554 -16.79 16.65 -0.90
CA TYR A 554 -17.44 15.62 -0.10
C TYR A 554 -16.62 15.29 1.14
N SER A 555 -17.24 15.45 2.31
CA SER A 555 -16.74 14.95 3.59
C SER A 555 -15.37 15.47 4.03
N ALA A 556 -14.92 16.64 3.58
CA ALA A 556 -13.74 17.29 4.16
C ALA A 556 -13.99 17.67 5.64
N ARG A 557 -12.91 17.92 6.41
CA ARG A 557 -13.04 18.43 7.78
C ARG A 557 -13.61 19.85 7.74
N GLN A 558 -12.84 20.79 7.18
CA GLN A 558 -13.33 22.07 6.71
C GLN A 558 -13.68 21.95 5.22
N GLY A 559 -14.87 22.40 4.83
CA GLY A 559 -15.34 22.31 3.45
C GLY A 559 -14.52 23.17 2.48
N ILE A 560 -14.93 24.44 2.37
CA ILE A 560 -14.18 25.48 1.66
C ILE A 560 -13.75 26.51 2.70
N ASN A 561 -12.47 26.87 2.69
CA ASN A 561 -11.94 27.93 3.53
C ASN A 561 -11.35 29.04 2.67
N VAL A 562 -11.53 30.27 3.13
CA VAL A 562 -10.98 31.47 2.53
C VAL A 562 -10.31 32.29 3.62
N ASP A 563 -8.99 32.37 3.57
CA ASP A 563 -8.19 33.11 4.54
C ASP A 563 -6.93 33.70 3.87
N GLY A 564 -6.96 35.01 3.63
CA GLY A 564 -5.95 35.72 2.85
C GLY A 564 -6.21 35.69 1.34
N ALA A 565 -7.46 35.86 0.91
CA ALA A 565 -7.79 35.85 -0.52
C ALA A 565 -8.57 37.07 -1.00
N GLY A 566 -8.24 37.50 -2.21
CA GLY A 566 -8.83 38.66 -2.86
C GLY A 566 -8.33 39.99 -2.28
N THR A 567 -8.45 41.04 -3.09
CA THR A 567 -8.18 42.42 -2.71
C THR A 567 -9.32 43.32 -3.18
N THR A 568 -9.37 44.58 -2.73
CA THR A 568 -10.38 45.54 -3.20
C THR A 568 -10.32 45.75 -4.72
N GLN A 569 -9.13 45.66 -5.32
CA GLN A 569 -8.92 45.83 -6.76
C GLN A 569 -9.19 44.54 -7.55
N ALA A 570 -8.99 43.39 -6.93
CA ALA A 570 -9.15 42.07 -7.54
C ALA A 570 -9.78 41.12 -6.50
N PRO A 571 -11.11 41.23 -6.25
CA PRO A 571 -11.79 40.35 -5.32
C PRO A 571 -11.77 38.90 -5.84
N LEU A 572 -11.68 37.94 -4.93
CA LEU A 572 -11.89 36.52 -5.27
C LEU A 572 -13.38 36.31 -5.54
N ARG A 573 -13.76 35.75 -6.69
CA ARG A 573 -15.14 35.36 -6.97
C ARG A 573 -15.38 33.93 -6.48
N LEU A 574 -16.38 33.74 -5.62
CA LEU A 574 -16.67 32.44 -5.01
C LEU A 574 -18.17 32.18 -4.94
N TYR A 575 -18.68 31.27 -5.77
CA TYR A 575 -20.13 30.99 -5.86
C TYR A 575 -20.43 29.60 -6.42
N GLY A 576 -21.61 29.06 -6.13
CA GLY A 576 -22.10 27.84 -6.78
C GLY A 576 -21.27 26.59 -6.50
N ASN A 577 -20.47 26.58 -5.45
CA ASN A 577 -19.73 25.40 -4.99
C ASN A 577 -20.59 24.60 -4.01
N THR A 578 -20.51 23.28 -4.07
CA THR A 578 -21.29 22.38 -3.20
C THR A 578 -20.38 21.70 -2.20
N VAL A 579 -20.73 21.77 -0.90
CA VAL A 579 -20.08 21.00 0.17
C VAL A 579 -21.10 20.08 0.80
N THR A 580 -20.80 18.77 0.80
CA THR A 580 -21.68 17.73 1.32
C THR A 580 -21.01 16.97 2.45
N ASN A 581 -21.77 16.70 3.52
CA ASN A 581 -21.34 15.90 4.67
C ASN A 581 -20.07 16.42 5.36
N GLU A 582 -19.87 17.72 5.52
CA GLU A 582 -18.77 18.32 6.29
C GLU A 582 -18.68 17.83 7.75
N ALA A 583 -17.55 18.06 8.43
CA ALA A 583 -17.42 17.67 9.83
C ALA A 583 -18.35 18.52 10.73
N PRO A 584 -19.09 17.90 11.67
CA PRO A 584 -20.08 18.62 12.47
C PRO A 584 -19.39 19.48 13.53
N GLY A 585 -19.43 20.80 13.33
CA GLY A 585 -19.04 21.81 14.32
C GLY A 585 -17.55 21.96 14.57
N SER A 586 -16.81 20.87 14.74
CA SER A 586 -15.35 20.87 14.89
C SER A 586 -14.70 19.57 14.41
N ALA A 587 -13.39 19.64 14.14
CA ALA A 587 -12.57 18.47 13.85
C ALA A 587 -11.13 18.67 14.35
N SER A 588 -10.38 17.57 14.43
CA SER A 588 -8.93 17.62 14.69
C SER A 588 -8.19 18.02 13.41
N PHE A 589 -7.11 18.76 13.56
CA PHE A 589 -6.12 19.14 12.54
C PHE A 589 -4.73 18.90 13.15
N ASN A 590 -3.66 19.09 12.38
CA ASN A 590 -2.29 18.97 12.91
C ASN A 590 -1.99 20.03 13.97
N CYS A 591 -2.60 21.21 13.82
CA CYS A 591 -2.46 22.34 14.73
C CYS A 591 -3.39 22.28 15.97
N GLY A 592 -4.30 21.29 16.06
CA GLY A 592 -5.23 21.14 17.18
C GLY A 592 -6.68 20.92 16.75
N VAL A 593 -7.62 21.06 17.69
CA VAL A 593 -9.06 20.97 17.40
C VAL A 593 -9.59 22.35 17.04
N HIS A 594 -10.29 22.44 15.90
CA HIS A 594 -10.80 23.69 15.36
C HIS A 594 -12.26 23.55 14.93
N SER A 595 -12.96 24.68 14.97
CA SER A 595 -14.32 24.79 14.43
C SER A 595 -14.32 24.53 12.92
N THR A 596 -15.34 23.81 12.44
CA THR A 596 -15.49 23.48 11.02
C THR A 596 -16.85 23.91 10.49
N SER A 597 -16.89 24.20 9.20
CA SER A 597 -18.11 24.58 8.49
C SER A 597 -18.07 24.13 7.03
N ARG A 598 -19.20 24.32 6.32
CA ARG A 598 -19.26 24.14 4.87
C ARG A 598 -18.42 25.18 4.15
N LEU A 599 -18.59 26.43 4.54
CA LEU A 599 -17.96 27.58 3.93
C LEU A 599 -17.51 28.51 5.05
N ASN A 600 -16.20 28.75 5.12
CA ASN A 600 -15.61 29.76 5.97
C ASN A 600 -15.02 30.87 5.10
N ILE A 601 -15.34 32.12 5.43
CA ILE A 601 -14.71 33.30 4.81
C ILE A 601 -14.22 34.20 5.94
N ASN A 602 -12.90 34.28 6.15
CA ASN A 602 -12.32 35.26 7.05
C ASN A 602 -12.37 36.64 6.39
N THR A 603 -13.43 37.41 6.64
CA THR A 603 -13.65 38.73 6.04
C THR A 603 -12.72 39.82 6.57
N ALA A 604 -12.01 39.58 7.68
CA ALA A 604 -11.01 40.53 8.16
C ALA A 604 -9.81 40.58 7.21
N ASP A 605 -9.46 39.43 6.64
CA ASP A 605 -8.26 39.23 5.82
C ASP A 605 -8.57 38.89 4.37
N SER A 606 -9.84 38.84 3.96
CA SER A 606 -10.24 38.44 2.60
C SER A 606 -11.28 39.37 2.00
N VAL A 607 -11.18 39.60 0.68
CA VAL A 607 -12.15 40.36 -0.12
C VAL A 607 -12.78 39.42 -1.15
N VAL A 608 -14.00 38.98 -0.87
CA VAL A 608 -14.71 37.98 -1.67
C VAL A 608 -15.96 38.56 -2.31
N ASP A 609 -16.10 38.41 -3.63
CA ASP A 609 -17.34 38.61 -4.37
C ASP A 609 -18.09 37.27 -4.46
N ARG A 610 -19.25 37.20 -3.82
CA ARG A 610 -20.07 35.98 -3.80
C ARG A 610 -20.99 35.83 -5.00
N ASN A 611 -21.02 36.79 -5.93
CA ASN A 611 -21.83 36.73 -7.16
C ASN A 611 -23.32 36.33 -6.91
N GLY A 612 -23.90 36.81 -5.80
CA GLY A 612 -25.28 36.50 -5.39
C GLY A 612 -25.48 35.17 -4.64
N ASP A 613 -24.43 34.40 -4.38
CA ASP A 613 -24.49 33.18 -3.58
C ASP A 613 -24.86 33.48 -2.12
N THR A 614 -25.92 32.85 -1.63
CA THR A 614 -26.49 33.06 -0.29
C THR A 614 -26.19 31.91 0.69
N THR A 615 -25.34 30.96 0.31
CA THR A 615 -24.93 29.84 1.18
C THR A 615 -24.46 30.37 2.53
N PRO A 616 -24.98 29.87 3.67
CA PRO A 616 -24.52 30.29 4.97
C PRO A 616 -23.01 30.10 5.10
N MET A 617 -22.32 31.12 5.61
CA MET A 617 -20.88 31.09 5.85
C MET A 617 -20.58 31.34 7.33
N THR A 618 -19.43 30.84 7.77
CA THR A 618 -18.81 31.20 9.04
C THR A 618 -17.67 32.19 8.83
N THR A 619 -17.18 32.77 9.92
CA THR A 619 -16.06 33.73 9.94
C THR A 619 -15.08 33.34 11.06
N PHE A 620 -14.31 32.29 10.84
CA PHE A 620 -13.23 31.84 11.71
C PHE A 620 -11.88 32.22 11.10
N GLU A 621 -10.89 32.48 11.96
CA GLU A 621 -9.50 32.67 11.57
C GLU A 621 -8.77 31.32 11.61
N TRP A 622 -8.01 31.01 10.56
CA TRP A 622 -7.22 29.77 10.43
C TRP A 622 -5.71 30.00 10.47
N HIS A 623 -5.28 31.17 10.92
CA HIS A 623 -3.89 31.61 10.98
C HIS A 623 -2.92 30.58 11.60
N ILE A 624 -1.85 30.25 10.87
CA ILE A 624 -0.73 29.42 11.35
C ILE A 624 -1.21 28.03 11.85
N CYS A 625 -2.03 27.37 11.03
CA CYS A 625 -2.42 25.97 11.15
C CYS A 625 -1.96 25.15 9.93
N PRO A 626 -0.64 24.92 9.76
CA PRO A 626 -0.11 24.06 8.70
C PRO A 626 -0.43 22.56 8.92
#